data_AF-A0A9W5UPE1-F1
#
_entry.id   AF-A0A9W5UPE1-F1
#
_cell.length_a   1.000
_cell.length_b   1.000
_cell.length_c   1.000
_cell.angle_alpha   90.00
_cell.angle_beta   90.00
_cell.angle_gamma   90.00
#
_symmetry.space_group_name_H-M   'P 1'
#
loop_
_entity.id
_entity.type
_entity.pdbx_description
1 polymer ?
#
loop_
_entity_poly.entity_id
_entity_poly.type
_entity_poly.pdbx_seq_one_letter_code
_entity_poly.pdbx_strand_id
1 'polypeptide(L)' 'MSATLVTDESDFDQVGDAFESTGGARIGRAGAAECRLMRQRALVGFAVDWLGANRTPR' A
#
# COMPACT_ATOMS: atom_id res chain seq x y z
N MET A 1 14.66 -3.67 -19.47
CA MET A 1 14.56 -3.39 -18.02
C MET A 1 14.20 -4.69 -17.33
N SER A 2 15.16 -5.34 -16.66
CA SER A 2 14.84 -6.52 -15.84
C SER A 2 14.36 -6.00 -14.50
N ALA A 3 13.05 -6.02 -14.27
CA ALA A 3 12.50 -5.68 -12.96
C ALA A 3 12.71 -6.89 -12.05
N THR A 4 13.74 -6.85 -11.21
CA THR A 4 13.85 -7.77 -10.08
C THR A 4 12.61 -7.59 -9.21
N LEU A 5 11.80 -8.63 -9.06
CA LEU A 5 10.65 -8.60 -8.17
C LEU A 5 11.19 -8.48 -6.73
N VAL A 6 11.04 -7.32 -6.11
CA VAL A 6 11.37 -7.13 -4.70
C VAL A 6 10.20 -7.70 -3.90
N THR A 7 10.37 -8.90 -3.35
CA THR A 7 9.37 -9.63 -2.54
C THR A 7 9.50 -9.33 -1.06
N ASP A 8 10.14 -8.21 -0.69
CA ASP A 8 10.14 -7.76 0.70
C ASP A 8 8.79 -7.11 1.00
N GLU A 9 8.01 -7.79 1.84
CA GLU A 9 6.67 -7.39 2.25
C GLU A 9 6.65 -6.83 3.69
N SER A 10 7.82 -6.70 4.34
CA SER A 10 7.91 -6.33 5.76
C SER A 10 7.38 -4.94 6.11
N ASP A 11 7.25 -4.06 5.12
CA ASP A 11 6.71 -2.70 5.25
C ASP A 11 5.32 -2.52 4.60
N PHE A 12 4.68 -3.60 4.17
CA PHE A 12 3.36 -3.53 3.51
C PHE A 12 2.26 -3.01 4.44
N ASP A 13 2.30 -3.40 5.71
CA ASP A 13 1.36 -2.87 6.70
C ASP A 13 1.57 -1.36 6.91
N GLN A 14 2.82 -0.89 6.95
CA GLN A 14 3.15 0.53 7.15
C GLN A 14 2.69 1.40 5.97
N VAL A 15 2.96 0.96 4.73
CA VAL A 15 2.48 1.69 3.54
C VAL A 15 0.95 1.62 3.42
N GLY A 16 0.33 0.53 3.87
CA GLY A 16 -1.12 0.39 3.96
C GLY A 16 -1.73 1.41 4.93
N ASP A 17 -1.23 1.47 6.16
CA ASP A 17 -1.66 2.43 7.18
C ASP A 17 -1.45 3.88 6.72
N ALA A 18 -0.30 4.16 6.09
CA ALA A 18 -0.01 5.47 5.53
C ALA A 18 -1.01 5.85 4.44
N PHE A 19 -1.34 4.93 3.52
CA PHE A 19 -2.34 5.17 2.48
C PHE A 19 -3.75 5.38 3.08
N GLU A 20 -4.13 4.58 4.09
CA GLU A 20 -5.41 4.72 4.80
C GLU A 20 -5.54 6.08 5.48
N SER A 21 -4.46 6.59 6.07
CA SER A 21 -4.44 7.91 6.72
C SER A 21 -4.74 9.07 5.77
N THR A 22 -4.52 8.87 4.45
CA THR A 22 -4.88 9.86 3.41
C THR A 22 -6.37 9.86 3.05
N GLY A 23 -7.15 8.89 3.55
CA GLY A 23 -8.51 8.61 3.07
C GLY A 23 -8.55 7.88 1.72
N GLY A 24 -7.42 7.32 1.26
CA GLY A 24 -7.29 6.62 -0.02
C GLY A 24 -8.06 5.29 -0.09
N ALA A 25 -8.41 4.73 1.06
CA ALA A 25 -9.26 3.55 1.19
C ALA A 25 -10.54 3.86 1.97
N ARG A 26 -11.65 3.27 1.52
CA ARG A 26 -12.90 3.25 2.27
C ARG A 26 -12.95 1.99 3.13
N ILE A 27 -12.99 2.18 4.44
CA ILE A 27 -13.11 1.09 5.42
C ILE A 27 -14.60 0.83 5.69
N GLY A 28 -15.00 -0.43 5.73
CA GLY A 28 -16.38 -0.82 6.00
C GLY A 28 -16.53 -2.32 6.25
N ARG A 29 -17.76 -2.82 6.27
CA ARG A 29 -18.05 -4.26 6.44
C ARG A 29 -18.53 -4.88 5.13
N ALA A 30 -18.09 -6.11 4.86
CA ALA A 30 -18.71 -7.01 3.89
C ALA A 30 -19.14 -8.29 4.64
N GLY A 31 -20.45 -8.41 4.90
CA GLY A 31 -20.94 -9.38 5.88
C GLY A 31 -20.34 -9.12 7.27
N ALA A 32 -19.70 -10.13 7.86
CA ALA A 32 -19.04 -10.01 9.15
C ALA A 32 -17.60 -9.49 9.09
N ALA A 33 -16.96 -9.43 7.92
CA ALA A 33 -15.56 -9.04 7.80
C ALA A 33 -15.41 -7.51 7.70
N GLU A 34 -14.38 -6.95 8.35
CA GLU A 34 -13.89 -5.62 8.02
C GLU A 34 -13.14 -5.68 6.69
N CYS A 35 -13.43 -4.75 5.80
CA CYS A 35 -12.90 -4.71 4.45
C CYS A 35 -12.47 -3.30 4.07
N ARG A 36 -11.50 -3.23 3.16
CA ARG A 36 -10.97 -2.01 2.57
C ARG A 36 -11.28 -2.01 1.08
N LEU A 37 -11.91 -0.95 0.59
CA LEU A 37 -12.13 -0.73 -0.84
C LEU A 37 -11.33 0.49 -1.30
N MET A 38 -10.55 0.32 -2.36
CA MET A 38 -9.68 1.37 -2.88
C MET A 38 -9.49 1.26 -4.41
N ARG A 39 -9.08 2.37 -5.05
CA ARG A 39 -8.68 2.35 -6.46
C ARG A 39 -7.24 1.84 -6.56
N GLN A 40 -7.04 0.68 -7.20
CA GLN A 40 -5.73 0.04 -7.30
C GLN A 40 -4.65 0.98 -7.87
N ARG A 41 -4.96 1.77 -8.91
CA ARG A 41 -3.99 2.73 -9.47
C ARG A 41 -3.55 3.79 -8.46
N ALA A 42 -4.46 4.25 -7.59
CA ALA A 42 -4.13 5.22 -6.56
C ALA A 42 -3.23 4.59 -5.48
N LEU A 43 -3.56 3.37 -5.03
CA LEU A 43 -2.74 2.62 -4.07
C LEU A 43 -1.32 2.38 -4.62
N VAL A 44 -1.21 1.84 -5.84
CA VAL A 44 0.10 1.51 -6.43
C VAL A 44 0.93 2.78 -6.66
N GLY A 45 0.32 3.86 -7.15
CA GLY A 45 1.01 5.15 -7.31
C GLY A 45 1.56 5.65 -5.97
N PHE A 46 0.72 5.67 -4.93
CA PHE A 46 1.15 6.04 -3.58
C PHE A 46 2.26 5.14 -3.04
N ALA A 47 2.13 3.82 -3.20
CA ALA A 47 3.09 2.86 -2.67
C ALA A 47 4.47 2.99 -3.33
N VAL A 48 4.54 3.28 -4.64
CA VAL A 48 5.82 3.52 -5.32
C VAL A 48 6.55 4.71 -4.69
N ASP A 49 5.85 5.83 -4.49
CA ASP A 49 6.44 7.04 -3.91
C ASP A 49 6.83 6.83 -2.45
N TRP A 50 5.95 6.20 -1.66
CA TRP A 50 6.18 5.94 -0.24
C TRP A 50 7.36 4.98 -0.04
N LEU A 51 7.42 3.86 -0.75
CA LEU A 51 8.52 2.91 -0.62
C LEU A 51 9.85 3.52 -1.10
N GLY A 52 9.83 4.34 -2.15
CA GLY A 52 11.02 5.07 -2.61
C GLY A 52 11.57 6.07 -1.58
N ALA A 53 10.71 6.62 -0.73
CA ALA A 53 11.09 7.55 0.34
C ALA A 53 11.49 6.85 1.66
N ASN A 54 10.96 5.64 1.92
CA ASN A 54 11.09 4.99 3.23
C ASN A 54 12.02 3.75 3.22
N ARG A 55 12.26 3.14 2.05
CA ARG A 55 13.28 2.08 1.93
C ARG A 55 14.63 2.71 1.69
N THR A 56 15.57 2.49 2.61
CA THR A 56 16.97 2.78 2.36
C THR A 56 17.49 1.81 1.29
N PRO A 57 18.13 2.30 0.21
CA PRO A 57 18.83 1.41 -0.73
C PRO A 57 19.88 0.61 0.03
N ARG A 58 19.89 -0.71 -0.17
CA ARG A 58 20.94 -1.57 0.38
C ARG A 58 22.20 -1.49 -0.48
#